data_AF-A0A1B6FNN7-F1
#
_entry.id   AF-A0A1B6FNN7-F1
#
_cell.length_a   1.000
_cell.length_b   1.000
_cell.length_c   1.000
_cell.angle_alpha   90.00
_cell.angle_beta   90.00
_cell.angle_gamma   90.00
#
_symmetry.space_group_name_H-M   'P 1'
#
loop_
_entity.id
_entity.type
_entity.pdbx_description
1 polymer ?
#
loop_
_entity_poly.entity_id
_entity_poly.type
_entity_poly.pdbx_seq_one_letter_code
_entity_poly.pdbx_strand_id
1 'polypeptide(L)'
;MDCSSDYLLVPQPLPKKCKDPELKTVGSGGPGEYLVLRENEITLDGSECDRAGVNYGAFSRQTHRCQNVAGTCLKNQPLQLWRDDKKAAEEGRSGQHFLNNFISVSDQTILQNVSSGQIVLRAPYYEHYQSHIIIELKADQIDIIADKSEGQITEVYIDATSNKVTIIKVVVTNMGIAVDYFGVDFANCTHPLGPSDFDKPSK
;
A
#
# COMPACT_ATOMS: atom_id res chain seq x y z
N MET A 1 1.43 -6.61 5.74
CA MET A 1 1.81 -7.29 4.50
C MET A 1 3.18 -7.89 4.74
N ASP A 2 3.27 -9.21 4.69
CA ASP A 2 4.55 -9.90 4.64
C ASP A 2 4.90 -10.14 3.17
N CYS A 3 5.93 -9.43 2.68
CA CYS A 3 6.38 -9.54 1.30
C CYS A 3 6.91 -10.93 0.92
N SER A 4 7.15 -11.80 1.90
CA SER A 4 7.70 -13.14 1.70
C SER A 4 6.61 -14.19 1.42
N SER A 5 5.40 -13.98 1.95
CA SER A 5 4.31 -14.97 1.92
C SER A 5 2.98 -14.45 1.37
N ASP A 6 2.73 -13.14 1.46
CA ASP A 6 1.48 -12.56 0.96
C ASP A 6 1.51 -12.41 -0.57
N TYR A 7 0.34 -12.51 -1.18
CA TYR A 7 0.15 -12.44 -2.62
C TYR A 7 -0.55 -11.14 -3.00
N LEU A 8 0.04 -10.42 -3.96
CA LEU A 8 -0.60 -9.27 -4.60
C LEU A 8 -1.35 -9.71 -5.88
N LEU A 9 -2.66 -9.55 -5.89
CA LEU A 9 -3.49 -9.77 -7.06
C LEU A 9 -3.62 -8.48 -7.87
N VAL A 10 -2.98 -8.47 -9.03
CA VAL A 10 -3.07 -7.39 -10.02
C VAL A 10 -4.16 -7.74 -11.05
N PRO A 11 -5.20 -6.90 -11.23
CA PRO A 11 -6.23 -7.13 -12.22
C PRO A 11 -5.66 -7.26 -13.64
N GLN A 12 -6.05 -8.31 -14.35
CA GLN A 12 -5.67 -8.48 -15.75
C GLN A 12 -6.56 -7.63 -16.66
N PRO A 13 -6.02 -7.14 -17.81
CA PRO A 13 -6.82 -6.44 -18.79
C PRO A 13 -8.00 -7.29 -19.26
N LEU A 14 -9.22 -6.75 -19.17
CA LEU A 14 -10.40 -7.47 -19.62
C LEU A 14 -10.44 -7.60 -21.15
N PRO A 15 -10.95 -8.72 -21.69
CA PRO A 15 -11.23 -8.84 -23.10
C PRO A 15 -12.19 -7.74 -23.58
N LYS A 16 -11.96 -7.18 -24.78
CA LYS A 16 -12.82 -6.13 -25.38
C LYS A 16 -14.32 -6.50 -25.45
N LYS A 17 -14.63 -7.79 -25.48
CA LYS A 17 -16.01 -8.32 -25.55
C LYS A 17 -16.68 -8.46 -24.18
N CYS A 18 -15.95 -8.25 -23.08
CA CYS A 18 -16.52 -8.33 -21.74
C CYS A 18 -17.59 -7.22 -21.58
N LYS A 19 -18.84 -7.63 -21.31
CA LYS A 19 -19.96 -6.72 -21.09
C LYS A 19 -20.31 -6.54 -19.62
N ASP A 20 -19.70 -7.32 -18.74
CA ASP A 20 -19.94 -7.25 -17.30
C ASP A 20 -19.53 -5.86 -16.79
N PRO A 21 -20.48 -5.05 -16.28
CA PRO A 21 -20.19 -3.69 -15.83
C PRO A 21 -19.38 -3.69 -14.53
N GLU A 22 -19.52 -4.71 -13.69
CA GLU A 22 -18.85 -4.77 -12.39
C GLU A 22 -17.39 -5.20 -12.56
N LEU A 23 -17.12 -6.18 -13.40
CA LEU A 23 -15.72 -6.53 -13.69
C LEU A 23 -14.94 -5.35 -14.29
N LYS A 24 -15.62 -4.45 -15.01
CA LYS A 24 -15.01 -3.22 -15.55
C LYS A 24 -14.67 -2.18 -14.48
N THR A 25 -15.31 -2.22 -13.31
CA THR A 25 -15.01 -1.28 -12.23
C THR A 25 -13.92 -1.80 -11.30
N VAL A 26 -13.66 -3.11 -11.27
CA VAL A 26 -12.57 -3.69 -10.47
C VAL A 26 -11.22 -3.10 -10.87
N GLY A 27 -10.56 -2.45 -9.90
CA GLY A 27 -9.26 -1.81 -10.09
C GLY A 27 -9.30 -0.49 -10.85
N SER A 28 -10.49 0.06 -11.14
CA SER A 28 -10.63 1.35 -11.82
C SER A 28 -10.16 2.53 -10.97
N GLY A 29 -10.16 2.40 -9.62
CA GLY A 29 -9.51 3.37 -8.72
C GLY A 29 -7.99 3.23 -8.61
N GLY A 30 -7.36 2.46 -9.50
CA GLY A 30 -5.91 2.33 -9.60
C GLY A 30 -5.31 1.29 -8.65
N PRO A 31 -3.97 1.28 -8.47
CA PRO A 31 -3.26 0.27 -7.69
C PRO A 31 -3.69 0.17 -6.23
N GLY A 32 -4.30 1.23 -5.69
CA GLY A 32 -4.80 1.23 -4.32
C GLY A 32 -5.88 0.18 -4.05
N GLU A 33 -6.62 -0.23 -5.09
CA GLU A 33 -7.68 -1.23 -5.01
C GLU A 33 -7.21 -2.65 -5.35
N TYR A 34 -5.91 -2.85 -5.57
CA TYR A 34 -5.36 -4.18 -5.80
C TYR A 34 -5.42 -4.96 -4.50
N LEU A 35 -5.59 -6.29 -4.59
CA LEU A 35 -5.84 -7.11 -3.41
C LEU A 35 -4.54 -7.74 -2.91
N VAL A 36 -4.27 -7.60 -1.62
CA VAL A 36 -3.25 -8.33 -0.88
C VAL A 36 -3.94 -9.44 -0.13
N LEU A 37 -3.58 -10.69 -0.42
CA LEU A 37 -4.11 -11.87 0.24
C LEU A 37 -2.98 -12.52 1.03
N ARG A 38 -3.27 -12.97 2.25
CA ARG A 38 -2.35 -13.81 3.00
C ARG A 38 -2.24 -15.19 2.35
N GLU A 39 -1.15 -15.89 2.65
CA GLU A 39 -0.92 -17.27 2.17
C GLU A 39 -2.11 -18.20 2.45
N ASN A 40 -2.79 -18.03 3.60
CA ASN A 40 -3.93 -18.85 3.97
C ASN A 40 -5.27 -18.46 3.30
N GLU A 41 -5.32 -17.39 2.52
CA GLU A 41 -6.53 -16.92 1.82
C GLU A 41 -6.55 -17.33 0.34
N ILE A 42 -5.45 -17.87 -0.16
CA ILE A 42 -5.27 -18.31 -1.54
C ILE A 42 -4.94 -19.81 -1.62
N THR A 43 -5.24 -20.43 -2.74
CA THR A 43 -4.83 -21.79 -3.10
C THR A 43 -4.23 -21.78 -4.50
N LEU A 44 -2.97 -22.20 -4.62
CA LEU A 44 -2.25 -22.16 -5.90
C LEU A 44 -2.54 -23.38 -6.78
N ASP A 45 -2.75 -24.54 -6.15
CA ASP A 45 -3.15 -25.77 -6.84
C ASP A 45 -4.68 -25.86 -7.03
N GLY A 46 -5.43 -25.02 -6.32
CA GLY A 46 -6.89 -24.95 -6.35
C GLY A 46 -7.58 -26.08 -5.60
N SER A 47 -6.86 -26.83 -4.76
CA SER A 47 -7.40 -28.01 -4.06
C SER A 47 -8.28 -27.67 -2.86
N GLU A 48 -8.24 -26.42 -2.39
CA GLU A 48 -8.97 -25.97 -1.22
C GLU A 48 -10.23 -25.16 -1.59
N CYS A 49 -11.35 -25.52 -0.95
CA CYS A 49 -12.60 -24.79 -1.06
C CYS A 49 -12.58 -23.45 -0.32
N ASP A 50 -13.42 -22.52 -0.75
CA ASP A 50 -13.62 -21.22 -0.08
C ASP A 50 -12.32 -20.40 0.08
N ARG A 51 -11.39 -20.58 -0.86
CA ARG A 51 -10.16 -19.80 -1.02
C ARG A 51 -10.05 -19.24 -2.44
N ALA A 52 -9.34 -18.13 -2.60
CA ALA A 52 -9.09 -17.57 -3.91
C ALA A 52 -8.27 -18.56 -4.76
N GLY A 53 -8.75 -18.89 -5.97
CA GLY A 53 -8.08 -19.86 -6.86
C GLY A 53 -8.62 -21.28 -6.82
N VAL A 54 -9.70 -21.53 -6.07
CA VAL A 54 -10.39 -22.84 -6.04
C VAL A 54 -10.68 -23.37 -7.46
N ASN A 55 -10.42 -24.66 -7.69
CA ASN A 55 -10.58 -25.27 -8.99
C ASN A 55 -11.80 -26.22 -9.05
N TYR A 56 -12.06 -26.75 -10.25
CA TYR A 56 -13.13 -27.72 -10.50
C TYR A 56 -13.01 -29.01 -9.69
N GLY A 57 -11.79 -29.45 -9.38
CA GLY A 57 -11.53 -30.64 -8.58
C GLY A 57 -12.04 -30.50 -7.16
N ALA A 58 -11.68 -29.42 -6.48
CA ALA A 58 -12.19 -29.09 -5.14
C ALA A 58 -13.72 -28.93 -5.16
N PHE A 59 -14.24 -28.16 -6.12
CA PHE A 59 -15.68 -27.92 -6.24
C PHE A 59 -16.49 -29.20 -6.50
N SER A 60 -16.01 -30.10 -7.38
CA SER A 60 -16.76 -31.30 -7.76
C SER A 60 -16.73 -32.41 -6.70
N ARG A 61 -15.67 -32.45 -5.88
CA ARG A 61 -15.41 -33.48 -4.85
C ARG A 61 -15.87 -33.09 -3.44
N GLN A 62 -16.65 -32.01 -3.31
CA GLN A 62 -17.27 -31.63 -2.05
C GLN A 62 -18.03 -32.80 -1.40
N THR A 63 -17.83 -33.00 -0.11
CA THR A 63 -18.61 -33.97 0.68
C THR A 63 -20.07 -33.56 0.69
N HIS A 64 -20.98 -34.51 0.49
CA HIS A 64 -22.44 -34.27 0.45
C HIS A 64 -22.86 -33.17 -0.56
N ARG A 65 -22.16 -33.03 -1.70
CA ARG A 65 -22.39 -31.98 -2.70
C ARG A 65 -23.86 -31.71 -3.04
N CYS A 66 -24.67 -32.76 -3.21
CA CYS A 66 -26.09 -32.61 -3.58
C CYS A 66 -27.00 -32.16 -2.43
N GLN A 67 -26.52 -32.21 -1.19
CA GLN A 67 -27.23 -31.76 0.02
C GLN A 67 -26.79 -30.35 0.44
N ASN A 68 -25.66 -29.87 -0.08
CA ASN A 68 -25.14 -28.54 0.20
C ASN A 68 -25.92 -27.46 -0.57
N VAL A 69 -25.96 -26.26 0.01
CA VAL A 69 -26.58 -25.08 -0.61
C VAL A 69 -25.78 -24.66 -1.85
N ALA A 70 -26.45 -24.09 -2.84
CA ALA A 70 -25.79 -23.53 -4.02
C ALA A 70 -24.73 -22.50 -3.62
N GLY A 71 -23.56 -22.57 -4.25
CA GLY A 71 -22.43 -21.65 -4.01
C GLY A 71 -21.47 -22.06 -2.90
N THR A 72 -21.64 -23.22 -2.24
CA THR A 72 -20.59 -23.76 -1.36
C THR A 72 -19.30 -24.01 -2.14
N CYS A 73 -18.16 -23.90 -1.44
CA CYS A 73 -16.81 -24.00 -2.00
C CYS A 73 -16.37 -22.80 -2.87
N LEU A 74 -17.23 -21.79 -3.07
CA LEU A 74 -16.98 -20.61 -3.89
C LEU A 74 -17.00 -19.30 -3.09
N LYS A 75 -16.79 -19.34 -1.76
CA LYS A 75 -16.64 -18.12 -0.94
C LYS A 75 -15.21 -17.56 -1.04
N ASN A 76 -15.03 -16.32 -0.57
CA ASN A 76 -13.72 -15.65 -0.47
C ASN A 76 -12.99 -15.54 -1.81
N GLN A 77 -13.75 -15.32 -2.88
CA GLN A 77 -13.19 -15.11 -4.21
C GLN A 77 -12.77 -13.65 -4.40
N PRO A 78 -11.82 -13.33 -5.30
CA PRO A 78 -11.29 -11.97 -5.45
C PRO A 78 -12.37 -10.89 -5.63
N LEU A 79 -13.42 -11.17 -6.40
CA LEU A 79 -14.52 -10.23 -6.59
C LEU A 79 -15.30 -9.98 -5.28
N GLN A 80 -15.46 -11.00 -4.44
CA GLN A 80 -16.11 -10.86 -3.14
C GLN A 80 -15.27 -10.04 -2.18
N LEU A 81 -13.96 -10.33 -2.09
CA LEU A 81 -13.01 -9.57 -1.26
C LEU A 81 -12.96 -8.10 -1.66
N TRP A 82 -12.93 -7.82 -2.97
CA TRP A 82 -12.96 -6.45 -3.50
C TRP A 82 -14.25 -5.71 -3.13
N ARG A 83 -15.41 -6.37 -3.20
CA ARG A 83 -16.70 -5.77 -2.78
C ARG A 83 -16.73 -5.45 -1.29
N ASP A 84 -16.20 -6.35 -0.46
CA ASP A 84 -16.18 -6.18 0.99
C ASP A 84 -15.35 -4.95 1.39
N ASP A 85 -14.23 -4.73 0.69
CA ASP A 85 -13.35 -3.57 0.87
C ASP A 85 -13.92 -2.28 0.24
N LYS A 86 -14.61 -2.36 -0.90
CA LYS A 86 -15.37 -1.22 -1.43
C LYS A 86 -16.43 -0.74 -0.44
N LYS A 87 -17.22 -1.67 0.08
CA LYS A 87 -18.22 -1.38 1.10
C LYS A 87 -17.57 -0.80 2.37
N ALA A 88 -16.39 -1.30 2.74
CA ALA A 88 -15.62 -0.75 3.84
C ALA A 88 -15.29 0.73 3.64
N ALA A 89 -14.74 1.05 2.48
CA ALA A 89 -14.38 2.41 2.12
C ALA A 89 -15.59 3.35 2.09
N GLU A 90 -16.73 2.89 1.54
CA GLU A 90 -17.99 3.65 1.53
C GLU A 90 -18.53 3.94 2.93
N GLU A 91 -18.31 3.02 3.88
CA GLU A 91 -18.66 3.17 5.30
C GLU A 91 -17.61 3.95 6.10
N GLY A 92 -16.56 4.47 5.46
CA GLY A 92 -15.47 5.21 6.12
C GLY A 92 -14.57 4.35 7.00
N ARG A 93 -14.60 3.03 6.84
CA ARG A 93 -13.75 2.07 7.56
C ARG A 93 -12.63 1.54 6.66
N SER A 94 -11.51 1.15 7.26
CA SER A 94 -10.43 0.49 6.53
C SER A 94 -10.85 -0.92 6.12
N GLY A 95 -10.57 -1.27 4.88
CA GLY A 95 -10.72 -2.63 4.36
C GLY A 95 -9.63 -3.57 4.87
N GLN A 96 -9.68 -4.83 4.46
CA GLN A 96 -8.71 -5.85 4.87
C GLN A 96 -7.78 -6.30 3.74
N HIS A 97 -8.10 -6.01 2.48
CA HIS A 97 -7.41 -6.60 1.33
C HIS A 97 -6.85 -5.55 0.37
N PHE A 98 -7.40 -4.35 0.27
CA PHE A 98 -6.85 -3.30 -0.60
C PHE A 98 -5.42 -2.93 -0.21
N LEU A 99 -4.56 -2.80 -1.22
CA LEU A 99 -3.16 -2.43 -1.09
C LEU A 99 -2.99 -1.11 -0.30
N ASN A 100 -3.91 -0.16 -0.47
CA ASN A 100 -3.91 1.13 0.22
C ASN A 100 -4.16 1.05 1.75
N ASN A 101 -4.54 -0.13 2.27
CA ASN A 101 -4.62 -0.41 3.70
C ASN A 101 -3.26 -0.85 4.28
N PHE A 102 -2.30 -1.22 3.42
CA PHE A 102 -0.99 -1.73 3.83
C PHE A 102 0.14 -0.74 3.55
N ILE A 103 0.09 -0.04 2.41
CA ILE A 103 1.10 0.93 2.00
C ILE A 103 0.46 2.19 1.44
N SER A 104 1.20 3.30 1.46
CA SER A 104 0.83 4.49 0.69
C SER A 104 1.05 4.23 -0.79
N VAL A 105 0.03 4.52 -1.60
CA VAL A 105 0.02 4.22 -3.02
C VAL A 105 0.10 5.53 -3.83
N SER A 106 0.99 5.55 -4.81
CA SER A 106 1.07 6.55 -5.87
C SER A 106 1.06 5.90 -7.27
N ASP A 107 1.02 6.71 -8.32
CA ASP A 107 1.07 6.23 -9.72
C ASP A 107 2.32 5.41 -10.05
N GLN A 108 3.38 5.48 -9.22
CA GLN A 108 4.62 4.72 -9.39
C GLN A 108 4.72 3.47 -8.50
N THR A 109 3.61 3.06 -7.86
CA THR A 109 3.60 1.89 -6.96
C THR A 109 3.76 0.58 -7.71
N ILE A 110 3.20 0.48 -8.92
CA ILE A 110 3.30 -0.72 -9.75
C ILE A 110 4.07 -0.35 -11.02
N LEU A 111 5.28 -0.87 -11.13
CA LEU A 111 6.16 -0.61 -12.25
C LEU A 111 6.21 -1.85 -13.13
N GLN A 112 5.93 -1.69 -14.42
CA GLN A 112 6.13 -2.75 -15.39
C GLN A 112 7.34 -2.41 -16.26
N ASN A 113 8.33 -3.28 -16.23
CA ASN A 113 9.46 -3.18 -17.13
C ASN A 113 9.02 -3.61 -18.54
N VAL A 114 9.06 -2.68 -19.49
CA VAL A 114 8.55 -2.87 -20.86
C VAL A 114 9.34 -3.92 -21.64
N SER A 115 10.64 -4.08 -21.37
CA SER A 115 11.51 -5.00 -22.11
C SER A 115 11.50 -6.43 -21.56
N SER A 116 11.44 -6.60 -20.24
CA SER A 116 11.40 -7.93 -19.59
C SER A 116 9.99 -8.41 -19.26
N GLY A 117 8.99 -7.53 -19.29
CA GLY A 117 7.63 -7.82 -18.82
C GLY A 117 7.52 -7.95 -17.30
N GLN A 118 8.62 -7.77 -16.55
CA GLN A 118 8.63 -7.91 -15.10
C GLN A 118 7.79 -6.82 -14.44
N ILE A 119 6.90 -7.23 -13.53
CA ILE A 119 6.09 -6.32 -12.71
C ILE A 119 6.74 -6.23 -11.33
N VAL A 120 6.93 -5.02 -10.83
CA VAL A 120 7.56 -4.72 -9.55
C VAL A 120 6.64 -3.85 -8.71
N LEU A 121 6.47 -4.23 -7.44
CA LEU A 121 5.82 -3.40 -6.43
C LEU A 121 6.87 -2.49 -5.78
N ARG A 122 6.66 -1.19 -5.84
CA ARG A 122 7.45 -0.19 -5.14
C ARG A 122 6.66 0.29 -3.91
N ALA A 123 7.11 -0.11 -2.74
CA ALA A 123 6.58 0.39 -1.48
C ALA A 123 7.46 1.54 -0.95
N PRO A 124 6.86 2.64 -0.48
CA PRO A 124 7.63 3.69 0.17
C PRO A 124 8.14 3.22 1.55
N TYR A 125 9.35 3.67 1.90
CA TYR A 125 9.98 3.41 3.19
C TYR A 125 10.10 4.74 3.94
N TYR A 126 9.64 4.75 5.19
CA TYR A 126 9.48 5.97 5.99
C TYR A 126 10.33 5.98 7.26
N GLU A 127 11.05 4.90 7.55
CA GLU A 127 11.95 4.89 8.70
C GLU A 127 13.29 5.55 8.32
N HIS A 128 14.04 5.96 9.34
CA HIS A 128 15.32 6.61 9.14
C HIS A 128 16.36 5.63 8.56
N TYR A 129 16.70 5.79 7.29
CA TYR A 129 17.74 5.04 6.61
C TYR A 129 18.97 5.91 6.34
N GLN A 130 20.09 5.60 6.98
CA GLN A 130 21.35 6.29 6.74
C GLN A 130 22.23 5.48 5.78
N SER A 131 22.58 6.09 4.64
CA SER A 131 23.55 5.51 3.71
C SER A 131 24.95 6.02 4.02
N HIS A 132 25.93 5.12 4.09
CA HIS A 132 27.33 5.49 4.20
C HIS A 132 27.95 5.54 2.80
N ILE A 133 28.44 6.72 2.42
CA ILE A 133 29.13 6.94 1.16
C ILE A 133 30.58 7.27 1.48
N ILE A 134 31.51 6.54 0.88
CA ILE A 134 32.95 6.82 0.94
C ILE A 134 33.33 7.42 -0.40
N ILE A 135 33.88 8.64 -0.37
CA ILE A 135 34.34 9.34 -1.56
C ILE A 135 35.86 9.47 -1.44
N GLU A 136 36.59 8.85 -2.36
CA GLU A 136 38.04 8.95 -2.44
C GLU A 136 38.43 10.00 -3.47
N LEU A 137 39.16 11.03 -3.02
CA LEU A 137 39.59 12.14 -3.84
C LEU A 137 41.11 12.29 -3.74
N LYS A 138 41.76 12.50 -4.88
CA LYS A 138 43.17 12.91 -4.91
C LYS A 138 43.24 14.43 -4.98
N ALA A 139 43.17 15.06 -3.81
CA ALA A 139 43.25 16.51 -3.64
C ALA A 139 44.05 16.83 -2.38
N ASP A 140 44.73 17.99 -2.38
CA ASP A 140 45.54 18.42 -1.23
C ASP A 140 44.66 19.02 -0.11
N GLN A 141 43.52 19.62 -0.47
CA GLN A 141 42.55 20.19 0.45
C GLN A 141 41.12 19.94 -0.04
N ILE A 142 40.22 19.63 0.89
CA ILE A 142 38.78 19.44 0.65
C ILE A 142 38.05 20.34 1.62
N ASP A 143 37.20 21.22 1.09
CA ASP A 143 36.31 22.09 1.87
C ASP A 143 34.86 21.71 1.58
N ILE A 144 34.02 21.75 2.61
CA ILE A 144 32.57 21.51 2.49
C ILE A 144 31.87 22.86 2.53
N ILE A 145 31.19 23.20 1.44
CA ILE A 145 30.35 24.38 1.35
C ILE A 145 28.91 23.92 1.51
N ALA A 146 28.24 24.39 2.55
CA ALA A 146 26.83 24.16 2.78
C ALA A 146 26.12 25.52 2.83
N ASP A 147 25.16 25.71 1.95
CA ASP A 147 24.24 26.83 2.03
C ASP A 147 23.30 26.63 3.23
N LYS A 148 22.88 27.73 3.86
CA LYS A 148 21.86 27.69 4.92
C LYS A 148 20.72 28.60 4.54
N SER A 149 19.54 28.03 4.45
CA SER A 149 18.28 28.73 4.25
C SER A 149 17.48 28.73 5.55
N GLU A 150 16.70 29.79 5.76
CA GLU A 150 15.76 29.85 6.87
C GLU A 150 14.47 29.11 6.48
N GLY A 151 13.99 28.24 7.37
CA GLY A 151 12.72 27.52 7.19
C GLY A 151 11.69 28.01 8.21
N GLN A 152 10.45 28.18 7.76
CA GLN A 152 9.34 28.57 8.62
C GLN A 152 8.25 27.51 8.63
N ILE A 153 7.78 27.12 9.81
CA ILE A 153 6.56 26.33 9.95
C ILE A 153 5.38 27.26 9.68
N THR A 154 4.70 27.06 8.56
CA THR A 154 3.58 27.90 8.14
C THR A 154 2.24 27.34 8.59
N GLU A 155 2.11 26.02 8.65
CA GLU A 155 0.88 25.36 9.10
C GLU A 155 1.17 24.12 9.94
N VAL A 156 0.31 23.90 10.94
CA VAL A 156 0.25 22.66 11.71
C VAL A 156 -1.20 22.22 11.78
N TYR A 157 -1.50 21.05 11.21
CA TYR A 157 -2.82 20.44 11.24
C TYR A 157 -2.79 19.15 12.06
N ILE A 158 -3.77 18.97 12.94
CA ILE A 158 -3.88 17.82 13.83
C ILE A 158 -5.27 17.20 13.63
N ASP A 159 -5.28 15.94 13.23
CA ASP A 159 -6.48 15.10 13.18
C ASP A 159 -6.39 14.01 14.24
N ALA A 160 -7.26 14.11 15.25
CA ALA A 160 -7.41 13.17 16.36
C ALA A 160 -8.77 12.45 16.33
N THR A 161 -9.42 12.38 15.17
CA THR A 161 -10.76 11.77 15.03
C THR A 161 -10.74 10.26 15.30
N SER A 162 -9.59 9.61 15.13
CA SER A 162 -9.40 8.19 15.45
C SER A 162 -8.89 8.00 16.87
N ASN A 163 -9.57 7.14 17.63
CA ASN A 163 -9.15 6.76 18.99
C ASN A 163 -7.85 5.92 19.05
N LYS A 164 -7.25 5.60 17.88
CA LYS A 164 -6.06 4.74 17.78
C LYS A 164 -4.84 5.45 17.19
N VAL A 165 -5.05 6.49 16.38
CA VAL A 165 -4.00 7.17 15.62
C VAL A 165 -4.33 8.64 15.55
N THR A 166 -3.35 9.49 15.87
CA THR A 166 -3.41 10.93 15.63
C THR A 166 -2.52 11.26 14.44
N ILE A 167 -3.05 11.97 13.45
CA ILE A 167 -2.28 12.42 12.28
C ILE A 167 -1.88 13.88 12.52
N ILE A 168 -0.58 14.15 12.49
CA ILE A 168 -0.04 15.52 12.57
C ILE A 168 0.62 15.84 11.23
N LYS A 169 0.14 16.89 10.57
CA LYS A 169 0.69 17.40 9.32
C LYS A 169 1.34 18.74 9.59
N VAL A 170 2.63 18.84 9.29
CA VAL A 170 3.41 20.08 9.44
C VAL A 170 3.80 20.54 8.04
N VAL A 171 3.51 21.80 7.74
CA VAL A 171 3.92 22.44 6.48
C VAL A 171 5.10 23.36 6.80
N VAL A 172 6.25 23.06 6.21
CA VAL A 172 7.46 23.87 6.31
C VAL A 172 7.70 24.56 4.98
N THR A 173 7.92 25.87 5.03
CA THR A 173 8.22 26.70 3.87
C THR A 173 9.67 27.16 3.92
N ASN A 174 10.43 26.85 2.87
CA ASN A 174 11.78 27.39 2.69
C ASN A 174 11.67 28.87 2.30
N MET A 175 12.23 29.75 3.12
CA MET A 175 12.23 31.21 2.91
C MET A 175 13.51 31.70 2.21
N GLY A 176 14.46 30.81 1.98
CA GLY A 176 15.70 31.09 1.25
C GLY A 176 15.52 31.06 -0.27
N ILE A 177 16.56 31.52 -0.97
CA ILE A 177 16.64 31.48 -2.44
C ILE A 177 17.27 30.18 -2.96
N ALA A 178 17.89 29.39 -2.08
CA ALA A 178 18.56 28.14 -2.38
C ALA A 178 17.78 26.95 -1.78
N VAL A 179 17.87 25.80 -2.45
CA VAL A 179 17.34 24.52 -1.94
C VAL A 179 18.14 24.12 -0.70
N ASP A 180 17.45 23.70 0.36
CA ASP A 180 18.06 23.27 1.62
C ASP A 180 17.23 22.14 2.25
N TYR A 181 17.79 21.50 3.27
CA TYR A 181 17.20 20.38 4.00
C TYR A 181 16.70 20.82 5.37
N PHE A 182 15.44 20.48 5.66
CA PHE A 182 14.80 20.78 6.94
C PHE A 182 14.35 19.48 7.60
N GLY A 183 14.60 19.36 8.91
CA GLY A 183 14.06 18.29 9.75
C GLY A 183 12.96 18.85 10.65
N VAL A 184 11.92 18.06 10.86
CA VAL A 184 10.85 18.36 11.83
C VAL A 184 10.99 17.36 12.98
N ASP A 185 10.96 17.85 14.20
CA ASP A 185 11.01 17.02 15.41
C ASP A 185 9.99 17.52 16.44
N PHE A 186 9.48 16.60 17.25
CA PHE A 186 8.60 16.92 18.37
C PHE A 186 9.41 17.00 19.66
N ALA A 187 9.59 18.22 20.16
CA ALA A 187 10.26 18.45 21.43
C ALA A 187 9.25 18.73 22.56
N ASN A 188 9.57 18.27 23.77
CA ASN A 188 8.87 18.63 25.02
C ASN A 188 7.35 18.31 25.05
N CYS A 189 6.94 17.17 24.49
CA CYS A 189 5.56 16.71 24.62
C CYS A 189 5.22 16.37 26.08
N THR A 190 4.02 16.77 26.54
CA THR A 190 3.52 16.48 27.90
C THR A 190 3.28 14.99 28.14
N HIS A 191 3.08 14.23 27.07
CA HIS A 191 3.00 12.77 27.08
C HIS A 191 3.98 12.19 26.06
N PRO A 192 4.60 11.04 26.36
CA PRO A 192 5.47 10.36 25.41
C PRO A 192 4.64 10.00 24.16
N LEU A 193 5.07 10.50 23.01
CA LEU A 193 4.55 10.05 21.74
C LEU A 193 5.08 8.62 21.50
N GLY A 194 4.23 7.75 20.96
CA GLY A 194 4.67 6.44 20.47
C GLY A 194 5.66 6.59 19.30
N PRO A 195 6.13 5.48 18.71
CA PRO A 195 6.94 5.54 17.50
C PRO A 195 6.21 6.38 16.44
N SER A 196 6.84 7.47 16.03
CA SER A 196 6.31 8.40 15.04
C SER A 196 6.87 8.05 13.68
N ASP A 197 6.00 7.71 12.73
CA ASP A 197 6.36 7.63 11.33
C ASP A 197 6.39 9.07 10.77
N PHE A 198 7.54 9.73 10.87
CA PHE A 198 7.78 10.95 10.12
C PHE A 198 7.81 10.62 8.60
N ASP A 199 7.44 11.57 7.75
CA ASP A 199 7.47 11.48 6.28
C ASP A 199 6.42 10.62 5.54
N LYS A 200 5.39 10.09 6.21
CA LYS A 200 4.23 9.55 5.48
C LYS A 200 3.45 10.69 4.80
N PRO A 201 3.28 10.70 3.46
CA PRO A 201 2.47 11.71 2.78
C PRO A 201 1.02 11.60 3.28
N SER A 202 0.46 12.72 3.70
CA SER A 202 -0.97 12.85 4.03
C SER A 202 -1.81 12.55 2.78
N LYS A 203 -2.79 11.64 2.91
CA LYS A 203 -3.83 11.37 1.89
C LYS A 203 -4.61 12.64 1.56
#